data_AF-A0A8B7BL03-F1
#
_entry.id   AF-A0A8B7BL03-F1
#
_cell.length_a   1.000
_cell.length_b   1.000
_cell.length_c   1.000
_cell.angle_alpha   90.00
_cell.angle_beta   90.00
_cell.angle_gamma   90.00
#
_symmetry.space_group_name_H-M   'P 1'
#
loop_
_entity.id
_entity.type
_entity.pdbx_description
1 polymer ?
#
loop_
_entity_poly.entity_id
_entity_poly.type
_entity_poly.pdbx_seq_one_letter_code
_entity_poly.pdbx_strand_id
1 'polypeptide(L)'
;MTQYCEVCPDIEESICHVLLHYPRAVQIWSSSSAPLPSRWESVKDLLLFLRDSSRRPSTTELGVVVAYLAYHIWLDRDNCLFERRGSLPRLVMDRAVPQAMEVSLLAPSTSFGLARDIWGTYAAVVAPKYASLSWVLPPPGYLKVNFDGGMAMDSASGRVGFVIRDHDGRLIAAGGRSTPGLTAVGAELRAAWEGILYVRHGLGVDKLCIERDSATVTDWI
;
A
#
# COMPACT_ATOMS: atom_id res chain seq x y z
N MET A 1 -16.46 7.60 14.04
CA MET A 1 -17.67 7.19 13.31
C MET A 1 -17.24 6.41 12.08
N THR A 2 -18.13 5.61 11.48
CA THR A 2 -17.88 4.93 10.21
C THR A 2 -17.84 5.97 9.09
N GLN A 3 -16.76 6.01 8.30
CA GLN A 3 -16.71 6.87 7.12
C GLN A 3 -17.55 6.18 6.04
N TYR A 4 -18.66 6.81 5.64
CA TYR A 4 -19.49 6.32 4.55
C TYR A 4 -18.91 6.81 3.21
N CYS A 5 -19.10 6.02 2.16
CA CYS A 5 -18.68 6.43 0.83
C CYS A 5 -19.53 7.61 0.34
N GLU A 6 -18.89 8.70 -0.11
CA GLU A 6 -19.60 9.89 -0.61
C GLU A 6 -20.50 9.61 -1.82
N VAL A 7 -20.19 8.56 -2.59
CA VAL A 7 -20.96 8.13 -3.76
C VAL A 7 -21.96 7.02 -3.43
N CYS A 8 -21.66 6.22 -2.40
CA CYS A 8 -22.52 5.15 -1.92
C CYS A 8 -22.92 5.45 -0.46
N PRO A 9 -23.90 6.34 -0.25
CA PRO A 9 -24.16 6.96 1.05
C PRO A 9 -24.57 5.96 2.14
N ASP A 10 -25.07 4.78 1.76
CA ASP A 10 -25.49 3.72 2.68
C ASP A 10 -24.40 2.67 2.96
N ILE A 11 -23.21 2.80 2.35
CA ILE A 11 -22.14 1.82 2.47
C ILE A 11 -20.98 2.41 3.27
N GLU A 12 -20.62 1.74 4.37
CA GLU A 12 -19.39 2.03 5.09
C GLU A 12 -18.19 1.79 4.16
N GLU A 13 -17.36 2.82 4.03
CA GLU A 13 -16.18 2.77 3.20
C GLU A 13 -15.13 1.85 3.84
N SER A 14 -14.83 0.77 3.12
CA SER A 14 -13.81 -0.20 3.47
C SER A 14 -12.88 -0.44 2.28
N ILE A 15 -11.70 -1.04 2.53
CA ILE A 15 -10.79 -1.43 1.45
C ILE A 15 -11.50 -2.31 0.42
N CYS A 16 -12.36 -3.24 0.88
CA CYS A 16 -13.15 -4.10 0.01
C CYS A 16 -14.11 -3.28 -0.85
N HIS A 17 -14.82 -2.33 -0.23
CA HIS A 17 -15.71 -1.44 -0.97
C HIS A 17 -14.94 -0.65 -2.02
N VAL A 18 -13.89 0.08 -1.63
CA VAL A 18 -13.10 0.95 -2.52
C VAL A 18 -12.52 0.17 -3.70
N LEU A 19 -11.90 -0.98 -3.45
CA LEU A 19 -11.21 -1.72 -4.48
C LEU A 19 -12.14 -2.56 -5.36
N LEU A 20 -13.26 -3.07 -4.84
CA LEU A 20 -14.02 -4.14 -5.53
C LEU A 20 -15.49 -3.83 -5.78
N HIS A 21 -16.15 -3.04 -4.91
CA HIS A 21 -17.60 -2.85 -4.97
C HIS A 21 -18.04 -1.42 -5.26
N TYR A 22 -17.11 -0.48 -5.16
CA TYR A 22 -17.30 0.91 -5.53
C TYR A 22 -17.69 0.99 -7.02
N PRO A 23 -18.74 1.74 -7.43
CA PRO A 23 -19.25 1.71 -8.80
C PRO A 23 -18.19 1.97 -9.87
N ARG A 24 -17.26 2.90 -9.63
CA ARG A 24 -16.16 3.16 -10.55
C ARG A 24 -15.15 2.01 -10.58
N ALA A 25 -14.84 1.41 -9.44
CA ALA A 25 -13.97 0.23 -9.38
C ALA A 25 -14.57 -0.94 -10.19
N VAL A 26 -15.86 -1.20 -10.04
CA VAL A 26 -16.58 -2.22 -10.83
C VAL A 26 -16.48 -1.93 -12.32
N GLN A 27 -16.68 -0.68 -12.74
CA GLN A 27 -16.53 -0.27 -14.13
C GLN A 27 -15.10 -0.48 -14.66
N ILE A 28 -14.09 -0.10 -13.87
CA ILE A 28 -12.67 -0.27 -14.23
C ILE A 28 -12.34 -1.75 -14.39
N TRP A 29 -12.69 -2.59 -13.41
CA TRP A 29 -12.48 -4.04 -13.49
C TRP A 29 -13.18 -4.66 -14.71
N SER A 30 -14.45 -4.30 -14.95
CA SER A 30 -15.22 -4.82 -16.09
C SER A 30 -14.71 -4.35 -17.46
N SER A 31 -13.98 -3.23 -17.50
CA SER A 31 -13.39 -2.69 -18.72
C SER A 31 -12.00 -3.28 -19.01
N SER A 32 -11.43 -4.04 -18.08
CA SER A 32 -10.13 -4.68 -18.26
C SER A 32 -10.26 -5.84 -19.24
N SER A 33 -9.39 -5.86 -20.26
CA SER A 33 -9.28 -6.98 -21.21
C SER A 33 -8.50 -8.16 -20.64
N ALA A 34 -8.05 -8.08 -19.39
CA ALA A 34 -7.31 -9.14 -18.72
C ALA A 34 -8.24 -10.33 -18.39
N PRO A 35 -7.74 -11.58 -18.45
CA PRO A 35 -8.52 -12.78 -18.13
C PRO A 35 -8.71 -12.93 -16.61
N LEU A 36 -9.48 -12.01 -16.03
CA LEU A 36 -9.75 -11.93 -14.60
C LEU A 36 -11.04 -12.69 -14.28
N PRO A 37 -11.20 -13.12 -13.01
CA PRO A 37 -12.51 -13.47 -12.49
C PRO A 37 -13.49 -12.34 -12.79
N SER A 38 -14.71 -12.68 -13.20
CA SER A 38 -15.76 -11.70 -13.52
C SER A 38 -16.08 -10.77 -12.36
N ARG A 39 -15.80 -11.20 -11.12
CA ARG A 39 -15.91 -10.38 -9.91
C ARG A 39 -15.00 -10.94 -8.81
N TRP A 40 -14.35 -10.04 -8.07
CA TRP A 40 -13.68 -10.38 -6.81
C TRP A 40 -14.70 -10.32 -5.67
N GLU A 41 -14.82 -11.39 -4.89
CA GLU A 41 -15.74 -11.47 -3.76
C GLU A 41 -15.15 -10.81 -2.50
N SER A 42 -13.83 -10.87 -2.34
CA SER A 42 -13.14 -10.24 -1.22
C SER A 42 -11.73 -9.76 -1.56
N VAL A 43 -11.20 -8.85 -0.73
CA VAL A 43 -9.79 -8.42 -0.80
C VAL A 43 -8.84 -9.60 -0.57
N LYS A 44 -9.26 -10.61 0.21
CA LYS A 44 -8.46 -11.80 0.45
C LYS A 44 -8.21 -12.58 -0.84
N ASP A 45 -9.23 -12.70 -1.69
CA ASP A 45 -9.12 -13.43 -2.96
C ASP A 45 -8.19 -12.69 -3.93
N LEU A 46 -8.29 -11.36 -3.98
CA LEU A 46 -7.37 -10.51 -4.72
C LEU A 46 -5.91 -10.71 -4.25
N LEU A 47 -5.67 -10.70 -2.94
CA LEU A 47 -4.34 -10.90 -2.37
C LEU A 47 -3.79 -12.31 -2.63
N LEU A 48 -4.63 -13.34 -2.55
CA LEU A 48 -4.24 -14.71 -2.87
C LEU A 48 -3.86 -14.85 -4.34
N PHE A 49 -4.65 -14.25 -5.24
CA PHE A 49 -4.33 -14.23 -6.67
C PHE A 49 -2.98 -13.55 -6.95
N LEU A 50 -2.71 -12.39 -6.33
CA LEU A 50 -1.44 -11.69 -6.48
C LEU A 50 -0.26 -12.53 -5.98
N ARG A 51 -0.42 -13.19 -4.83
CA ARG A 51 0.58 -14.08 -4.24
C ARG A 51 0.88 -15.28 -5.14
N ASP A 52 -0.14 -15.89 -5.73
CA ASP A 52 0.04 -17.06 -6.60
C ASP A 52 0.63 -16.64 -7.95
N SER A 53 0.23 -15.48 -8.46
CA SER A 53 0.75 -14.90 -9.69
C SER A 53 2.23 -14.57 -9.59
N SER A 54 2.69 -14.08 -8.44
CA SER A 54 4.11 -13.74 -8.21
C SER A 54 5.01 -14.97 -8.08
N ARG A 55 4.44 -16.17 -7.91
CA ARG A 55 5.19 -17.43 -7.76
C ARG A 55 5.37 -18.18 -9.09
N ARG A 56 4.64 -17.79 -10.12
CA ARG A 56 4.61 -18.49 -11.42
C ARG A 56 4.97 -17.52 -12.54
N PRO A 57 6.05 -17.78 -13.31
CA PRO A 57 6.47 -16.90 -14.40
C PRO A 57 5.36 -16.65 -15.44
N SER A 58 4.58 -17.68 -15.76
CA SER A 58 3.49 -17.61 -16.75
C SER A 58 2.33 -16.69 -16.38
N THR A 59 2.19 -16.32 -15.10
CA THR A 59 1.11 -15.46 -14.61
C THR A 59 1.61 -14.16 -13.99
N THR A 60 2.94 -13.94 -13.98
CA THR A 60 3.54 -12.79 -13.30
C THR A 60 3.09 -11.47 -13.94
N GLU A 61 3.08 -11.37 -15.27
CA GLU A 61 2.62 -10.18 -15.99
C GLU A 61 1.17 -9.82 -15.64
N LEU A 62 0.29 -10.83 -15.62
CA LEU A 62 -1.12 -10.65 -15.23
C LEU A 62 -1.23 -10.17 -13.78
N GLY A 63 -0.44 -10.74 -12.87
CA GLY A 63 -0.37 -10.30 -11.48
C GLY A 63 0.05 -8.83 -11.34
N VAL A 64 1.05 -8.38 -12.13
CA VAL A 64 1.49 -6.98 -12.14
C VAL A 64 0.37 -6.07 -12.64
N VAL A 65 -0.31 -6.43 -13.74
CA VAL A 65 -1.46 -5.66 -14.26
C VAL A 65 -2.57 -5.54 -13.20
N VAL A 66 -2.91 -6.63 -12.51
CA VAL A 66 -3.93 -6.62 -11.45
C VAL A 66 -3.52 -5.73 -10.28
N ALA A 67 -2.25 -5.78 -9.85
CA ALA A 67 -1.75 -4.93 -8.78
C ALA A 67 -1.84 -3.45 -9.16
N TYR A 68 -1.43 -3.08 -10.37
CA TYR A 68 -1.51 -1.71 -10.86
C TYR A 68 -2.95 -1.24 -11.10
N LEU A 69 -3.87 -2.10 -11.51
CA LEU A 69 -5.29 -1.75 -11.58
C LEU A 69 -5.86 -1.44 -10.19
N ALA A 70 -5.58 -2.30 -9.20
CA ALA A 70 -6.01 -2.06 -7.82
C ALA A 70 -5.42 -0.76 -7.26
N TYR A 71 -4.15 -0.48 -7.55
CA TYR A 71 -3.51 0.79 -7.21
C TYR A 71 -4.24 2.00 -7.80
N HIS A 72 -4.44 2.00 -9.11
CA HIS A 72 -4.99 3.15 -9.81
C HIS A 72 -6.47 3.38 -9.47
N ILE A 73 -7.21 2.32 -9.11
CA ILE A 73 -8.54 2.42 -8.51
C ILE A 73 -8.47 3.15 -7.16
N TRP A 74 -7.56 2.73 -6.29
CA TRP A 74 -7.36 3.40 -5.00
C TRP A 74 -6.95 4.86 -5.18
N LEU A 75 -6.01 5.14 -6.08
CA LEU A 75 -5.51 6.48 -6.37
C LEU A 75 -6.59 7.39 -6.96
N ASP A 76 -7.46 6.87 -7.83
CA ASP A 76 -8.62 7.61 -8.35
C ASP A 76 -9.61 7.95 -7.23
N ARG A 77 -9.87 7.03 -6.29
CA ARG A 77 -10.71 7.30 -5.12
C ARG A 77 -10.10 8.36 -4.21
N ASP A 78 -8.79 8.27 -3.96
CA ASP A 78 -8.03 9.21 -3.14
C ASP A 78 -8.09 10.64 -3.72
N ASN A 79 -7.86 10.78 -5.03
CA ASN A 79 -8.00 12.06 -5.73
C ASN A 79 -9.43 12.61 -5.70
N CYS A 80 -10.45 11.74 -5.73
CA CYS A 80 -11.84 12.17 -5.56
C CYS A 80 -12.07 12.77 -4.16
N LEU A 81 -11.51 12.14 -3.12
CA LEU A 81 -11.66 12.57 -1.72
C LEU A 81 -10.91 13.87 -1.43
N PHE A 82 -9.62 13.93 -1.78
CA PHE A 82 -8.73 15.00 -1.34
C PHE A 82 -8.63 16.16 -2.33
N GLU A 83 -8.64 15.86 -3.64
CA GLU A 83 -8.49 16.88 -4.68
C GLU A 83 -9.81 17.26 -5.38
N ARG A 84 -10.91 16.55 -5.05
CA ARG A 84 -12.21 16.63 -5.75
C ARG A 84 -12.10 16.46 -7.28
N ARG A 85 -11.10 15.69 -7.73
CA ARG A 85 -10.84 15.41 -9.15
C ARG A 85 -10.93 13.92 -9.42
N GLY A 86 -12.13 13.44 -9.73
CA GLY A 86 -12.29 12.11 -10.31
C GLY A 86 -11.88 12.08 -11.78
N SER A 87 -11.13 11.06 -12.19
CA SER A 87 -10.83 10.86 -13.62
C SER A 87 -12.03 10.24 -14.35
N LEU A 88 -11.92 9.85 -15.61
CA LEU A 88 -12.86 8.90 -16.21
C LEU A 88 -12.32 7.48 -15.98
N PRO A 89 -13.16 6.45 -15.75
CA PRO A 89 -12.71 5.06 -15.60
C PRO A 89 -11.73 4.59 -16.69
N ARG A 90 -11.94 5.04 -17.92
CA ARG A 90 -11.03 4.76 -19.04
C ARG A 90 -9.64 5.37 -18.86
N LEU A 91 -9.54 6.58 -18.32
CA LEU A 91 -8.26 7.24 -18.04
C LEU A 91 -7.48 6.52 -16.92
N VAL A 92 -8.18 5.82 -16.01
CA VAL A 92 -7.54 4.98 -15.00
C VAL A 92 -6.88 3.76 -15.67
N MET A 93 -7.58 3.13 -16.61
CA MET A 93 -7.03 2.01 -17.42
C MET A 93 -5.85 2.46 -18.29
N ASP A 94 -5.99 3.59 -18.98
CA ASP A 94 -4.97 4.16 -19.87
C ASP A 94 -3.68 4.53 -19.12
N ARG A 95 -3.73 4.66 -17.79
CA ARG A 95 -2.55 4.84 -16.93
C ARG A 95 -2.04 3.52 -16.36
N ALA A 96 -2.93 2.68 -15.84
CA ALA A 96 -2.57 1.45 -15.13
C ALA A 96 -1.87 0.44 -16.03
N VAL A 97 -2.38 0.21 -17.25
CA VAL A 97 -1.84 -0.82 -18.14
C VAL A 97 -0.43 -0.46 -18.66
N PRO A 98 -0.19 0.76 -19.20
CA PRO A 98 1.17 1.13 -19.62
C PRO A 98 2.18 1.11 -18.48
N GLN A 99 1.78 1.53 -17.27
CA GLN A 99 2.68 1.50 -16.11
C GLN A 99 3.00 0.07 -15.67
N ALA A 100 2.03 -0.84 -15.70
CA ALA A 100 2.26 -2.26 -15.44
C ALA A 100 3.21 -2.89 -16.46
N MET A 101 3.07 -2.53 -17.73
CA MET A 101 3.95 -2.98 -18.82
C MET A 101 5.37 -2.44 -18.65
N GLU A 102 5.51 -1.14 -18.36
CA GLU A 102 6.80 -0.49 -18.09
C GLU A 102 7.57 -1.23 -16.99
N VAL A 103 6.92 -1.52 -15.86
CA VAL A 103 7.55 -2.23 -14.74
C VAL A 103 7.91 -3.67 -15.12
N SER A 104 7.05 -4.35 -15.88
CA SER A 104 7.30 -5.72 -16.32
C SER A 104 8.51 -5.82 -17.28
N LEU A 105 8.68 -4.81 -18.14
CA LEU A 105 9.81 -4.72 -19.08
C LEU A 105 11.13 -4.32 -18.40
N LEU A 106 11.07 -3.54 -17.32
CA LEU A 106 12.26 -3.11 -16.56
C LEU A 106 12.71 -4.13 -15.51
N ALA A 107 11.82 -5.03 -15.07
CA ALA A 107 12.10 -6.05 -14.06
C ALA A 107 13.36 -6.93 -14.32
N PRO A 108 13.73 -7.28 -15.57
CA PRO A 108 14.98 -8.01 -15.84
C PRO A 108 16.25 -7.15 -15.75
N SER A 109 16.13 -5.82 -15.86
CA SER A 109 17.27 -4.90 -16.04
C SER A 109 17.54 -4.01 -14.82
N THR A 110 16.57 -3.84 -13.93
CA THR A 110 16.77 -3.14 -12.66
C THR A 110 17.28 -4.09 -11.59
N SER A 111 18.40 -3.73 -10.95
CA SER A 111 18.82 -4.33 -9.68
C SER A 111 17.60 -4.41 -8.75
N PHE A 112 17.36 -5.59 -8.19
CA PHE A 112 16.14 -6.07 -7.54
C PHE A 112 15.42 -5.11 -6.56
N GLY A 113 16.01 -3.97 -6.19
CA GLY A 113 15.45 -2.94 -5.31
C GLY A 113 14.72 -1.76 -6.00
N LEU A 114 15.22 -1.20 -7.11
CA LEU A 114 14.74 0.12 -7.55
C LEU A 114 13.32 0.13 -8.12
N ALA A 115 12.96 -0.87 -8.93
CA ALA A 115 11.63 -0.99 -9.54
C ALA A 115 10.56 -1.48 -8.54
N ARG A 116 10.98 -2.06 -7.41
CA ARG A 116 10.06 -2.63 -6.42
C ARG A 116 9.50 -1.60 -5.44
N ASP A 117 10.20 -0.47 -5.30
CA ASP A 117 9.90 0.57 -4.32
C ASP A 117 9.12 1.76 -4.91
N ILE A 118 8.73 1.69 -6.19
CA ILE A 118 8.20 2.84 -6.93
C ILE A 118 6.85 2.49 -7.57
N TRP A 119 5.80 3.14 -7.09
CA TRP A 119 4.44 3.07 -7.64
C TRP A 119 4.13 4.25 -8.60
N GLY A 120 5.14 5.04 -8.99
CA GLY A 120 5.04 6.15 -9.94
C GLY A 120 5.49 5.79 -11.36
N THR A 121 5.21 6.66 -12.35
CA THR A 121 5.74 6.52 -13.72
C THR A 121 7.23 6.86 -13.75
N TYR A 122 8.00 6.27 -14.67
CA TYR A 122 9.44 6.57 -14.80
C TYR A 122 9.73 8.07 -14.94
N ALA A 123 8.87 8.81 -15.66
CA ALA A 123 8.98 10.27 -15.77
C ALA A 123 8.81 11.01 -14.42
N ALA A 124 7.97 10.50 -13.51
CA ALA A 124 7.84 11.06 -12.16
C ALA A 124 9.06 10.76 -11.28
N VAL A 125 9.77 9.66 -11.57
CA VAL A 125 11.02 9.25 -10.89
C VAL A 125 12.21 10.12 -11.32
N VAL A 126 12.26 10.49 -12.61
CA VAL A 126 13.35 11.30 -13.19
C VAL A 126 13.11 12.80 -12.96
N ALA A 127 11.91 13.20 -12.53
CA ALA A 127 11.65 14.58 -12.12
C ALA A 127 12.54 14.95 -10.92
N PRO A 128 13.29 16.06 -10.96
CA PRO A 128 14.17 16.45 -9.86
C PRO A 128 13.30 16.96 -8.70
N LYS A 129 12.93 16.07 -7.78
CA LYS A 129 12.30 16.44 -6.52
C LYS A 129 12.98 15.69 -5.38
N TYR A 130 13.61 16.50 -4.52
CA TYR A 130 14.10 16.25 -3.16
C TYR A 130 14.43 14.80 -2.80
N ALA A 131 15.74 14.56 -2.59
CA ALA A 131 16.35 13.43 -1.90
C ALA A 131 15.49 12.17 -1.88
N SER A 132 15.75 11.25 -2.82
CA SER A 132 15.29 9.88 -2.68
C SER A 132 15.77 9.34 -1.33
N LEU A 133 14.91 9.37 -0.31
CA LEU A 133 15.07 8.60 0.90
C LEU A 133 14.80 7.15 0.50
N SER A 134 15.77 6.55 -0.19
CA SER A 134 15.73 5.14 -0.53
C SER A 134 15.77 4.36 0.77
N TRP A 135 14.77 3.51 1.00
CA TRP A 135 14.73 2.61 2.14
C TRP A 135 16.05 1.83 2.23
N VAL A 136 16.71 1.86 3.39
CA VAL A 136 18.01 1.22 3.59
C VAL A 136 17.81 -0.12 4.29
N LEU A 137 18.48 -1.18 3.84
CA LEU A 137 18.44 -2.47 4.54
C LEU A 137 19.03 -2.35 5.96
N PRO A 138 18.42 -2.99 6.99
CA PRO A 138 19.03 -3.02 8.32
C PRO A 138 20.31 -3.88 8.32
N PRO A 139 21.22 -3.69 9.30
CA PRO A 139 22.42 -4.54 9.42
C PRO A 139 22.06 -6.03 9.61
N PRO A 140 22.95 -6.96 9.21
CA PRO A 140 22.73 -8.39 9.43
C PRO A 140 22.37 -8.73 10.88
N GLY A 141 21.33 -9.56 11.04
CA GLY A 141 20.81 -9.95 12.36
C GLY A 141 19.90 -8.91 13.03
N TYR A 142 19.58 -7.80 12.38
CA TYR A 142 18.56 -6.85 12.83
C TYR A 142 17.25 -7.04 12.06
N LEU A 143 16.14 -6.79 12.74
CA LEU A 143 14.83 -6.59 12.10
C LEU A 143 14.53 -5.09 12.01
N LYS A 144 14.06 -4.64 10.85
CA LYS A 144 13.60 -3.26 10.68
C LYS A 144 12.09 -3.19 10.83
N VAL A 145 11.63 -2.29 11.69
CA VAL A 145 10.22 -1.98 11.93
C VAL A 145 9.91 -0.65 11.28
N ASN A 146 9.14 -0.68 10.20
CA ASN A 146 8.49 0.51 9.64
C ASN A 146 7.11 0.61 10.27
N PHE A 147 6.69 1.80 10.66
CA PHE A 147 5.39 2.03 11.29
C PHE A 147 4.77 3.31 10.75
N ASP A 148 3.43 3.36 10.79
CA ASP A 148 2.65 4.54 10.46
C ASP A 148 1.40 4.57 11.34
N GLY A 149 1.00 5.79 11.72
CA GLY A 149 -0.16 6.04 12.56
C GLY A 149 -0.89 7.30 12.12
N GLY A 150 -2.19 7.17 11.90
CA GLY A 150 -3.03 8.25 11.42
C GLY A 150 -4.23 8.50 12.30
N MET A 151 -4.76 9.72 12.24
CA MET A 151 -6.09 10.05 12.76
C MET A 151 -7.10 10.16 11.64
N ALA A 152 -8.32 9.70 11.92
CA ALA A 152 -9.48 10.04 11.11
C ALA A 152 -9.83 11.54 11.27
N MET A 153 -10.37 12.13 10.22
CA MET A 153 -10.78 13.54 10.17
C MET A 153 -11.77 13.94 11.27
N ASP A 154 -12.61 12.99 11.71
CA ASP A 154 -13.60 13.22 12.78
C ASP A 154 -12.98 13.26 14.18
N SER A 155 -11.66 13.08 14.27
CA SER A 155 -10.87 12.99 15.50
C SER A 155 -11.31 11.90 16.50
N ALA A 156 -12.21 11.00 16.09
CA ALA A 156 -12.82 10.02 16.99
C ALA A 156 -12.08 8.67 16.99
N SER A 157 -11.37 8.36 15.90
CA SER A 157 -10.61 7.12 15.75
C SER A 157 -9.24 7.37 15.12
N GLY A 158 -8.25 6.62 15.59
CA GLY A 158 -6.95 6.51 14.95
C GLY A 158 -6.77 5.14 14.30
N ARG A 159 -5.78 5.03 13.42
CA ARG A 159 -5.31 3.76 12.86
C ARG A 159 -3.81 3.66 13.10
N VAL A 160 -3.36 2.46 13.42
CA VAL A 160 -1.95 2.17 13.63
C VAL A 160 -1.58 0.95 12.79
N GLY A 161 -0.38 0.97 12.23
CA GLY A 161 0.14 -0.12 11.43
C GLY A 161 1.66 -0.23 11.48
N PHE A 162 2.17 -1.44 11.31
CA PHE A 162 3.60 -1.69 11.20
C PHE A 162 3.92 -2.80 10.21
N VAL A 163 5.13 -2.75 9.67
CA VAL A 163 5.73 -3.73 8.76
C VAL A 163 7.14 -4.05 9.27
N ILE A 164 7.45 -5.34 9.42
CA ILE A 164 8.73 -5.83 9.92
C ILE A 164 9.45 -6.57 8.80
N ARG A 165 10.69 -6.19 8.52
CA ARG A 165 11.55 -6.83 7.52
C ARG A 165 12.90 -7.25 8.10
N ASP A 166 13.51 -8.28 7.52
CA ASP A 166 14.88 -8.69 7.86
C ASP A 166 15.96 -7.92 7.06
N HIS A 167 17.22 -8.28 7.28
CA HIS A 167 18.40 -7.72 6.61
C HIS A 167 18.50 -8.05 5.12
N ASP A 168 17.70 -8.99 4.61
CA ASP A 168 17.56 -9.27 3.17
C ASP A 168 16.35 -8.50 2.57
N GLY A 169 15.64 -7.71 3.38
CA GLY A 169 14.43 -6.99 3.00
C GLY A 169 13.20 -7.89 2.86
N ARG A 170 13.24 -9.13 3.35
CA ARG A 170 12.09 -10.02 3.34
C ARG A 170 11.10 -9.60 4.41
N LEU A 171 9.81 -9.64 4.07
CA LEU A 171 8.73 -9.42 5.02
C LEU A 171 8.69 -10.55 6.04
N ILE A 172 8.85 -10.20 7.32
CA ILE A 172 8.77 -11.12 8.46
C ILE A 172 7.36 -11.09 9.07
N ALA A 173 6.81 -9.90 9.28
CA ALA A 173 5.48 -9.72 9.84
C ALA A 173 4.91 -8.35 9.48
N ALA A 174 3.59 -8.21 9.55
CA ALA A 174 2.90 -6.93 9.49
C ALA A 174 1.66 -6.99 10.38
N GLY A 175 1.27 -5.85 10.92
CA GLY A 175 0.11 -5.74 11.80
C GLY A 175 -0.51 -4.36 11.71
N GLY A 176 -1.79 -4.26 12.10
CA GLY A 176 -2.46 -2.98 12.20
C GLY A 176 -3.85 -3.12 12.77
N ARG A 177 -4.35 -2.05 13.40
CA ARG A 177 -5.69 -1.99 13.96
C ARG A 177 -6.19 -0.55 14.11
N SER A 178 -7.50 -0.42 14.33
CA SER A 178 -8.09 0.83 14.80
C SER A 178 -7.79 1.03 16.29
N THR A 179 -7.56 2.28 16.69
CA THR A 179 -7.34 2.69 18.07
C THR A 179 -8.32 3.82 18.43
N PRO A 180 -8.79 3.93 19.68
CA PRO A 180 -9.56 5.10 20.14
C PRO A 180 -8.76 6.39 19.92
N GLY A 181 -9.46 7.51 19.71
CA GLY A 181 -8.92 8.84 19.32
C GLY A 181 -7.63 9.28 20.02
N LEU A 182 -6.50 8.82 19.51
CA LEU A 182 -5.16 9.34 19.77
C LEU A 182 -4.92 10.48 18.80
N THR A 183 -4.15 11.50 19.18
CA THR A 183 -3.63 12.50 18.22
C THR A 183 -2.84 11.79 17.10
N ALA A 184 -2.64 12.44 15.95
CA ALA A 184 -1.84 11.86 14.86
C ALA A 184 -0.45 11.39 15.37
N VAL A 185 0.21 12.22 16.17
CA VAL A 185 1.48 11.87 16.85
C VAL A 185 1.31 10.70 17.82
N GLY A 186 0.21 10.65 18.57
CA GLY A 186 -0.07 9.53 19.47
C GLY A 186 -0.29 8.21 18.73
N ALA A 187 -0.96 8.25 17.57
CA ALA A 187 -1.15 7.09 16.71
C ALA A 187 0.20 6.59 16.15
N GLU A 188 1.06 7.49 15.69
CA GLU A 188 2.43 7.17 15.23
C GLU A 188 3.25 6.47 16.30
N LEU A 189 3.33 7.05 17.50
CA LEU A 189 4.04 6.46 18.62
C LEU A 189 3.45 5.11 19.03
N ARG A 190 2.12 4.97 18.93
CA ARG A 190 1.45 3.71 19.22
C ARG A 190 1.77 2.63 18.19
N ALA A 191 1.85 3.00 16.92
CA ALA A 191 2.25 2.10 15.84
C ALA A 191 3.70 1.60 16.03
N ALA A 192 4.63 2.50 16.36
CA ALA A 192 6.01 2.14 16.71
C ALA A 192 6.06 1.17 17.89
N TRP A 193 5.38 1.51 18.99
CA TRP A 193 5.33 0.71 20.20
C TRP A 193 4.83 -0.72 19.92
N GLU A 194 3.79 -0.86 19.11
CA GLU A 194 3.23 -2.17 18.76
C GLU A 194 4.17 -3.01 17.90
N GLY A 195 4.84 -2.39 16.92
CA GLY A 195 5.85 -3.07 16.13
C GLY A 195 7.02 -3.56 16.99
N ILE A 196 7.51 -2.75 17.92
CA ILE A 196 8.57 -3.13 18.88
C ILE A 196 8.12 -4.29 19.76
N LEU A 197 6.92 -4.21 20.35
CA LEU A 197 6.39 -5.28 21.18
C LEU A 197 6.26 -6.59 20.41
N TYR A 198 5.82 -6.53 19.15
CA TYR A 198 5.72 -7.72 18.31
C TYR A 198 7.09 -8.35 18.06
N VAL A 199 8.12 -7.55 17.79
CA VAL A 199 9.49 -8.05 17.61
C VAL A 199 10.04 -8.67 18.91
N ARG A 200 9.89 -7.98 20.03
CA ARG A 200 10.47 -8.39 21.32
C ARG A 200 9.77 -9.60 21.91
N HIS A 201 8.44 -9.56 21.98
CA HIS A 201 7.66 -10.60 22.67
C HIS A 201 7.08 -11.64 21.71
N GLY A 202 6.73 -11.24 20.48
CA GLY A 202 6.18 -12.16 19.48
C GLY A 202 7.25 -12.98 18.77
N LEU A 203 8.39 -12.34 18.43
CA LEU A 203 9.48 -13.00 17.68
C LEU A 203 10.70 -13.34 18.55
N GLY A 204 10.81 -12.79 19.76
CA GLY A 204 11.95 -13.03 20.65
C GLY A 204 13.27 -12.44 20.14
N VAL A 205 13.22 -11.38 19.34
CA VAL A 205 14.40 -10.78 18.71
C VAL A 205 14.81 -9.50 19.43
N ASP A 206 16.09 -9.41 19.81
CA ASP A 206 16.60 -8.26 20.57
C ASP A 206 17.20 -7.13 19.73
N LYS A 207 17.57 -7.42 18.48
CA LYS A 207 18.22 -6.47 17.59
C LYS A 207 17.20 -5.97 16.59
N LEU A 208 16.80 -4.70 16.74
CA LEU A 208 15.86 -4.08 15.81
C LEU A 208 16.25 -2.64 15.50
N CYS A 209 15.83 -2.17 14.32
CA CYS A 209 15.90 -0.79 13.89
C CYS A 209 14.48 -0.27 13.67
N ILE A 210 14.24 0.99 14.02
CA ILE A 210 12.95 1.64 13.82
C ILE A 210 13.12 2.66 12.71
N GLU A 211 12.19 2.71 11.76
CA GLU A 211 12.16 3.70 10.69
C GLU A 211 10.74 4.24 10.52
N ARG A 212 10.60 5.55 10.41
CA ARG A 212 9.33 6.21 10.10
C ARG A 212 9.42 6.75 8.67
N ASP A 213 8.32 6.64 7.94
CA ASP A 213 8.15 7.14 6.56
C ASP A 213 7.95 8.67 6.48
N SER A 214 7.86 9.36 7.62
CA SER A 214 7.62 10.81 7.72
C SER A 214 8.72 11.54 8.50
N ALA A 215 9.35 12.51 7.84
CA ALA A 215 10.47 13.33 8.30
C ALA A 215 10.19 14.23 9.54
N THR A 216 9.01 14.15 10.17
CA THR A 216 8.55 15.17 11.14
C THR A 216 8.70 14.76 12.62
N VAL A 217 8.99 13.49 12.95
CA VAL A 217 8.98 12.98 14.36
C VAL A 217 10.21 12.11 14.67
N THR A 218 11.34 12.30 13.98
CA THR A 218 12.58 11.61 14.32
C THR A 218 13.32 12.24 15.50
N ASP A 219 12.94 13.44 15.93
CA ASP A 219 13.65 14.17 17.00
C ASP A 219 13.21 13.79 18.43
N TRP A 220 12.29 12.84 18.59
CA TRP A 220 11.60 12.59 19.86
C TRP A 220 11.79 11.16 20.43
N ILE A 221 12.54 10.30 19.75
CA ILE A 221 12.77 8.90 20.15
C ILE A 221 14.27 8.63 20.28
#